data_AF-A0A6I8P161-F1
#
_entry.id   AF-A0A6I8P161-F1
#
_cell.length_a   1.000
_cell.length_b   1.000
_cell.length_c   1.000
_cell.angle_alpha   90.00
_cell.angle_beta   90.00
_cell.angle_gamma   90.00
#
_symmetry.space_group_name_H-M   'P 1'
#
loop_
_entity.id
_entity.type
_entity.pdbx_description
1 polymer ?
#
loop_
_entity_poly.entity_id
_entity_poly.type
_entity_poly.pdbx_seq_one_letter_code
_entity_poly.pdbx_strand_id
1 'polypeptide(L)'
;LPQEACRVLEAASAATRRAKAAAEERVAGLRAALRSGTGPRGPGPLPRLALVLPARPAPGPGPPHLRLRLPLRGGSALVTFEDWRGQLVRQPQHEVQVEDCRLRLGARALHLPAPLAFQLSGRPCGRRALVSGMPPGLGLSADQLLDKLELFFCKASRGGGEVTARELLLGGRAAVLDFAEDGVVDRLYRVGWFQVPLGKRTVTLAVTPHVSGEVSNLELGHLQAPRTVLLSGVADVMEESTLRDVLELHFQRPSCGGGEVEALVYVAPGRQGYALFTPEIH
;
A
#
# COMPACT_ATOMS: atom_id res chain seq x y z
N LEU A 1 20.52 -49.39 5.80
CA LEU A 1 20.75 -47.93 5.79
C LEU A 1 20.03 -47.18 4.64
N PRO A 2 19.91 -47.69 3.38
CA PRO A 2 19.21 -46.94 2.31
C PRO A 2 17.67 -46.92 2.41
N GLN A 3 17.07 -47.98 2.96
CA GLN A 3 15.60 -48.12 3.01
C GLN A 3 14.91 -47.18 4.00
N GLU A 4 15.53 -46.85 5.13
CA GLU A 4 14.98 -45.87 6.08
C GLU A 4 15.03 -44.45 5.53
N ALA A 5 16.11 -44.08 4.86
CA ALA A 5 16.24 -42.77 4.20
C ALA A 5 15.17 -42.59 3.10
N CYS A 6 14.91 -43.62 2.28
CA CYS A 6 13.82 -43.57 1.29
C CYS A 6 12.44 -43.40 1.94
N ARG A 7 12.14 -44.13 3.03
CA ARG A 7 10.84 -44.02 3.71
C ARG A 7 10.62 -42.64 4.33
N VAL A 8 11.67 -42.04 4.89
CA VAL A 8 11.60 -40.68 5.45
C VAL A 8 11.40 -39.64 4.33
N LEU A 9 12.08 -39.79 3.18
CA LEU A 9 11.90 -38.90 2.04
C LEU A 9 10.49 -39.02 1.43
N GLU A 10 9.98 -40.24 1.30
CA GLU A 10 8.62 -40.51 0.80
C GLU A 10 7.57 -39.94 1.75
N ALA A 11 7.72 -40.14 3.06
CA ALA A 11 6.82 -39.58 4.07
C ALA A 11 6.84 -38.04 4.07
N ALA A 12 8.03 -37.43 3.95
CA ALA A 12 8.17 -35.98 3.84
C ALA A 12 7.51 -35.46 2.55
N SER A 13 7.71 -36.13 1.41
CA SER A 13 7.10 -35.74 0.13
C SER A 13 5.57 -35.88 0.16
N ALA A 14 5.04 -36.91 0.82
CA ALA A 14 3.61 -37.12 1.01
C ALA A 14 3.02 -36.07 1.96
N ALA A 15 3.73 -35.70 3.02
CA ALA A 15 3.32 -34.63 3.92
C ALA A 15 3.28 -33.27 3.20
N THR A 16 4.28 -32.95 2.36
CA THR A 16 4.29 -31.73 1.56
C THR A 16 3.16 -31.70 0.53
N ARG A 17 2.86 -32.84 -0.12
CA ARG A 17 1.73 -32.93 -1.07
C ARG A 17 0.37 -32.75 -0.38
N ARG A 18 0.18 -33.33 0.81
CA ARG A 18 -1.05 -33.15 1.60
C ARG A 18 -1.19 -31.71 2.10
N ALA A 19 -0.10 -31.09 2.56
CA ALA A 19 -0.10 -29.69 2.98
C ALA A 19 -0.42 -28.74 1.81
N LYS A 20 0.13 -29.02 0.61
CA LYS A 20 -0.16 -28.28 -0.61
C LYS A 20 -1.63 -28.43 -1.03
N ALA A 21 -2.16 -29.66 -1.06
CA ALA A 21 -3.57 -29.90 -1.41
C ALA A 21 -4.53 -29.21 -0.41
N ALA A 22 -4.25 -29.29 0.89
CA ALA A 22 -5.05 -28.62 1.91
C ALA A 22 -4.98 -27.08 1.81
N ALA A 23 -3.83 -26.53 1.40
CA ALA A 23 -3.70 -25.10 1.13
C ALA A 23 -4.49 -24.67 -0.12
N GLU A 24 -4.44 -25.47 -1.19
CA GLU A 24 -5.19 -25.21 -2.43
C GLU A 24 -6.71 -25.29 -2.21
N GLU A 25 -7.19 -26.26 -1.42
CA GLU A 25 -8.60 -26.39 -1.05
C GLU A 25 -9.07 -25.20 -0.20
N ARG A 26 -8.25 -24.73 0.74
CA ARG A 26 -8.54 -23.52 1.53
C ARG A 26 -8.59 -22.26 0.67
N VAL A 27 -7.68 -22.14 -0.31
CA VAL A 27 -7.69 -21.02 -1.28
C VAL A 27 -8.91 -21.09 -2.19
N ALA A 28 -9.30 -22.29 -2.65
CA ALA A 28 -10.51 -22.48 -3.44
C ALA A 28 -11.78 -22.14 -2.64
N GLY A 29 -11.86 -22.54 -1.38
CA GLY A 29 -12.94 -22.19 -0.45
C GLY A 29 -13.05 -20.69 -0.19
N LEU A 30 -11.91 -20.01 0.04
CA LEU A 30 -11.85 -18.55 0.18
C LEU A 30 -12.30 -17.83 -1.11
N ARG A 31 -11.88 -18.32 -2.29
CA ARG A 31 -12.32 -17.78 -3.59
C ARG A 31 -13.82 -17.99 -3.81
N ALA A 32 -14.38 -19.11 -3.38
CA ALA A 32 -15.82 -19.38 -3.46
C ALA A 32 -16.62 -18.46 -2.52
N ALA A 33 -16.16 -18.28 -1.27
CA ALA A 33 -16.79 -17.40 -0.29
C ALA A 33 -16.73 -15.91 -0.69
N LEU A 34 -15.65 -15.49 -1.35
CA LEU A 34 -15.54 -14.16 -1.95
C LEU A 34 -16.54 -13.93 -3.10
N ARG A 35 -16.87 -14.98 -3.87
CA ARG A 35 -17.85 -14.92 -4.96
C ARG A 35 -19.31 -14.99 -4.48
N SER A 36 -19.57 -15.67 -3.36
CA SER A 36 -20.93 -15.81 -2.80
C SER A 36 -21.34 -14.68 -1.87
N GLY A 37 -20.44 -13.74 -1.54
CA GLY A 37 -20.72 -12.62 -0.62
C GLY A 37 -20.96 -13.05 0.84
N THR A 38 -20.79 -14.34 1.15
CA THR A 38 -21.05 -14.95 2.46
C THR A 38 -19.74 -15.41 3.11
N GLY A 39 -18.78 -14.48 3.25
CA GLY A 39 -17.55 -14.73 4.00
C GLY A 39 -17.74 -14.49 5.51
N PRO A 40 -17.03 -15.23 6.38
CA PRO A 40 -17.03 -14.95 7.82
C PRO A 40 -16.52 -13.53 8.08
N ARG A 41 -17.27 -12.75 8.86
CA ARG A 41 -16.92 -11.40 9.32
C ARG A 41 -15.71 -11.48 10.27
N GLY A 42 -14.50 -11.57 9.70
CA GLY A 42 -13.23 -11.38 10.41
C GLY A 42 -12.90 -9.90 10.61
N PRO A 43 -12.00 -9.56 11.55
CA PRO A 43 -11.74 -8.17 11.91
C PRO A 43 -10.84 -7.50 10.87
N GLY A 44 -11.33 -6.38 10.33
CA GLY A 44 -10.53 -5.45 9.54
C GLY A 44 -10.87 -5.50 8.04
N PRO A 45 -11.12 -4.34 7.41
CA PRO A 45 -11.35 -4.27 5.98
C PRO A 45 -10.10 -4.75 5.22
N LEU A 46 -10.31 -5.60 4.21
CA LEU A 46 -9.30 -5.93 3.20
C LEU A 46 -8.64 -4.63 2.70
N PRO A 47 -7.33 -4.62 2.42
CA PRO A 47 -6.68 -3.44 1.86
C PRO A 47 -7.36 -3.10 0.54
N ARG A 48 -8.15 -2.02 0.53
CA ARG A 48 -8.69 -1.45 -0.70
C ARG A 48 -7.52 -0.84 -1.47
N LEU A 49 -7.04 -1.58 -2.45
CA LEU A 49 -6.04 -1.10 -3.40
C LEU A 49 -6.75 -0.14 -4.36
N ALA A 50 -6.67 1.16 -4.06
CA ALA A 50 -7.11 2.20 -4.97
C ALA A 50 -5.95 2.53 -5.92
N LEU A 51 -5.98 1.96 -7.12
CA LEU A 51 -5.02 2.25 -8.18
C LEU A 51 -5.55 3.45 -8.98
N VAL A 52 -4.94 4.62 -8.78
CA VAL A 52 -5.15 5.77 -9.66
C VAL A 52 -3.99 5.79 -10.65
N LEU A 53 -4.28 5.35 -11.86
CA LEU A 53 -3.36 5.48 -12.99
C LEU A 53 -3.58 6.84 -13.65
N PRO A 54 -2.62 7.78 -13.57
CA PRO A 54 -2.68 8.97 -14.40
C PRO A 54 -2.51 8.53 -15.85
N ALA A 55 -3.52 8.77 -16.67
CA ALA A 55 -3.46 8.47 -18.11
C ALA A 55 -2.46 9.38 -18.87
N ARG A 56 -1.88 10.40 -18.21
CA ARG A 56 -0.90 11.32 -18.79
C ARG A 56 0.21 11.60 -17.77
N PRO A 57 1.49 11.45 -18.13
CA PRO A 57 2.60 11.77 -17.22
C PRO A 57 2.53 13.26 -16.83
N ALA A 58 2.73 13.54 -15.54
CA ALA A 58 2.73 14.90 -15.03
C ALA A 58 3.92 15.71 -15.56
N PRO A 59 3.75 17.00 -15.89
CA PRO A 59 4.87 17.92 -15.98
C PRO A 59 5.34 18.20 -14.54
N GLY A 60 6.20 17.30 -14.03
CA GLY A 60 6.72 17.28 -12.68
C GLY A 60 7.27 15.89 -12.33
N PRO A 61 8.21 15.75 -11.37
CA PRO A 61 8.87 14.49 -11.13
C PRO A 61 7.95 13.55 -10.33
N GLY A 62 7.47 12.49 -10.97
CA GLY A 62 7.00 11.30 -10.25
C GLY A 62 5.92 10.49 -10.97
N PRO A 63 6.10 9.16 -11.17
CA PRO A 63 5.01 8.25 -11.49
C PRO A 63 3.99 8.20 -10.34
N PRO A 64 2.75 7.69 -10.56
CA PRO A 64 1.78 7.50 -9.48
C PRO A 64 2.42 6.70 -8.35
N HIS A 65 2.50 7.31 -7.17
CA HIS A 65 3.03 6.65 -5.99
C HIS A 65 2.04 5.58 -5.52
N LEU A 66 2.31 4.32 -5.87
CA LEU A 66 1.68 3.19 -5.18
C LEU A 66 1.98 3.37 -3.69
N ARG A 67 0.96 3.43 -2.83
CA ARG A 67 1.17 3.45 -1.38
C ARG A 67 0.61 2.18 -0.79
N LEU A 68 1.50 1.31 -0.33
CA LEU A 68 1.13 0.04 0.29
C LEU A 68 0.96 0.25 1.79
N ARG A 69 -0.20 -0.13 2.33
CA ARG A 69 -0.47 -0.11 3.76
C ARG A 69 -0.40 -1.52 4.32
N LEU A 70 0.62 -1.79 5.13
CA LEU A 70 0.84 -3.09 5.74
C LEU A 70 0.34 -3.08 7.19
N PRO A 71 -0.63 -3.93 7.57
CA PRO A 71 -1.00 -4.12 8.97
C PRO A 71 0.13 -4.81 9.72
N LEU A 72 0.50 -4.25 10.87
CA LEU A 72 1.49 -4.82 11.78
C LEU A 72 0.79 -5.43 12.98
N ARG A 73 1.20 -6.65 13.33
CA ARG A 73 0.74 -7.33 14.54
C ARG A 73 1.45 -6.74 15.75
N GLY A 74 0.74 -6.59 16.88
CA GLY A 74 1.37 -6.25 18.15
C GLY A 74 2.48 -7.24 18.52
N GLY A 75 3.56 -6.73 19.13
CA GLY A 75 4.79 -7.46 19.37
C GLY A 75 5.68 -7.61 18.12
N SER A 76 5.57 -6.67 17.17
CA SER A 76 6.39 -6.65 15.96
C SER A 76 7.08 -5.30 15.79
N ALA A 77 8.24 -5.29 15.16
CA ALA A 77 8.92 -4.08 14.75
C ALA A 77 9.38 -4.17 13.29
N LEU A 78 9.44 -3.04 12.60
CA LEU A 78 10.07 -2.90 11.29
C LEU A 78 11.33 -2.07 11.46
N VAL A 79 12.43 -2.56 10.90
CA VAL A 79 13.69 -1.82 10.83
C VAL A 79 13.99 -1.57 9.37
N THR A 80 14.09 -0.31 8.97
CA THR A 80 14.53 0.12 7.65
C THR A 80 15.94 0.65 7.76
N PHE A 81 16.82 0.17 6.88
CA PHE A 81 18.23 0.52 6.84
C PHE A 81 18.54 1.43 5.65
N GLU A 82 19.57 2.28 5.78
CA GLU A 82 20.07 3.06 4.65
C GLU A 82 20.79 2.14 3.65
N ASP A 83 21.84 1.44 4.11
CA ASP A 83 22.65 0.52 3.29
C ASP A 83 22.75 -0.87 3.96
N TRP A 84 21.82 -1.78 3.61
CA TRP A 84 21.78 -3.14 4.18
C TRP A 84 21.94 -4.24 3.14
N ARG A 85 22.79 -5.23 3.47
CA ARG A 85 23.17 -6.35 2.60
C ARG A 85 22.50 -7.68 2.94
N GLY A 86 21.35 -7.67 3.62
CA GLY A 86 20.59 -8.90 3.87
C GLY A 86 21.11 -9.77 5.04
N GLN A 87 22.16 -9.35 5.75
CA GLN A 87 22.88 -10.18 6.71
C GLN A 87 22.01 -10.60 7.90
N LEU A 88 21.18 -9.67 8.41
CA LEU A 88 20.26 -9.90 9.52
C LEU A 88 19.26 -11.04 9.27
N VAL A 89 18.82 -11.25 8.02
CA VAL A 89 17.82 -12.27 7.67
C VAL A 89 18.45 -13.66 7.47
N ARG A 90 19.79 -13.76 7.38
CA ARG A 90 20.48 -15.06 7.32
C ARG A 90 20.31 -15.88 8.60
N GLN A 91 20.09 -15.20 9.72
CA GLN A 91 19.78 -15.83 11.00
C GLN A 91 18.31 -15.55 11.34
N PRO A 92 17.45 -16.57 11.43
CA PRO A 92 16.02 -16.37 11.62
C PRO A 92 15.66 -15.94 13.05
N GLN A 93 16.59 -16.07 14.00
CA GLN A 93 16.39 -15.76 15.42
C GLN A 93 17.57 -14.95 15.95
N HIS A 94 17.27 -13.88 16.67
CA HIS A 94 18.23 -12.95 17.27
C HIS A 94 17.96 -12.82 18.77
N GLU A 95 19.02 -12.74 19.57
CA GLU A 95 18.91 -12.43 20.99
C GLU A 95 19.38 -10.99 21.25
N VAL A 96 18.46 -10.15 21.69
CA VAL A 96 18.76 -8.78 22.12
C VAL A 96 18.85 -8.76 23.63
N GLN A 97 20.01 -8.40 24.16
CA GLN A 97 20.18 -8.15 25.59
C GLN A 97 19.52 -6.80 25.92
N VAL A 98 18.58 -6.83 26.85
CA VAL A 98 17.83 -5.67 27.31
C VAL A 98 17.91 -5.66 28.83
N GLU A 99 18.79 -4.82 29.38
CA GLU A 99 19.12 -4.80 30.81
C GLU A 99 19.42 -6.21 31.34
N ASP A 100 18.61 -6.72 32.28
CA ASP A 100 18.74 -8.05 32.90
C ASP A 100 18.03 -9.18 32.12
N CYS A 101 17.39 -8.86 31.00
CA CYS A 101 16.58 -9.79 30.20
C CYS A 101 17.16 -10.03 28.80
N ARG A 102 16.79 -11.17 28.20
CA ARG A 102 17.09 -11.51 26.80
C ARG A 102 15.83 -11.63 25.99
N LEU A 103 15.67 -10.77 24.99
CA LEU A 103 14.58 -10.83 24.04
C LEU A 103 14.96 -11.72 22.86
N ARG A 104 14.13 -12.71 22.57
CA ARG A 104 14.26 -13.57 21.40
C ARG A 104 13.36 -13.07 20.29
N LEU A 105 13.97 -12.56 19.23
CA LEU A 105 13.27 -11.94 18.11
C LEU A 105 13.45 -12.77 16.84
N GLY A 106 12.38 -12.97 16.09
CA GLY A 106 12.46 -13.55 14.76
C GLY A 106 12.70 -12.47 13.71
N ALA A 107 13.74 -12.57 12.88
CA ALA A 107 14.03 -11.62 11.80
C ALA A 107 13.72 -12.22 10.43
N ARG A 108 12.95 -11.50 9.60
CA ARG A 108 12.59 -11.93 8.24
C ARG A 108 12.60 -10.78 7.26
N ALA A 109 12.98 -11.08 6.01
CA ALA A 109 12.85 -10.12 4.91
C ALA A 109 11.38 -9.72 4.75
N LEU A 110 11.14 -8.43 4.54
CA LEU A 110 9.79 -7.94 4.36
C LEU A 110 9.32 -8.14 2.92
N HIS A 111 8.25 -8.90 2.77
CA HIS A 111 7.54 -9.10 1.51
C HIS A 111 6.18 -8.41 1.59
N LEU A 112 6.00 -7.38 0.77
CA LEU A 112 4.77 -6.61 0.69
C LEU A 112 3.86 -7.22 -0.39
N PRO A 113 2.62 -7.61 -0.06
CA PRO A 113 1.66 -8.02 -1.08
C PRO A 113 1.38 -6.82 -1.99
N ALA A 114 1.52 -7.02 -3.30
CA ALA A 114 1.32 -5.97 -4.29
C ALA A 114 0.68 -6.53 -5.57
N PRO A 115 -0.12 -5.72 -6.29
CA PRO A 115 -0.53 -6.05 -7.64
C PRO A 115 0.71 -6.01 -8.56
N LEU A 116 1.01 -7.12 -9.25
CA LEU A 116 2.07 -7.17 -10.26
C LEU A 116 1.53 -6.78 -11.64
N ALA A 117 0.34 -7.27 -11.97
CA ALA A 117 -0.35 -6.97 -13.22
C ALA A 117 -1.85 -7.00 -13.00
N PHE A 118 -2.57 -6.25 -13.82
CA PHE A 118 -4.03 -6.30 -13.89
C PHE A 118 -4.48 -5.80 -15.25
N GLN A 119 -5.65 -6.26 -15.68
CA GLN A 119 -6.30 -5.76 -16.87
C GLN A 119 -7.47 -4.86 -16.44
N LEU A 120 -7.53 -3.67 -17.03
CA LEU A 120 -8.68 -2.79 -16.89
C LEU A 120 -9.55 -2.90 -18.14
N SER A 121 -10.70 -3.55 -18.02
CA SER A 121 -11.74 -3.47 -19.05
C SER A 121 -12.68 -2.32 -18.68
N GLY A 122 -12.52 -1.17 -19.36
CA GLY A 122 -13.36 0.00 -19.15
C GLY A 122 -13.31 0.94 -20.33
N ARG A 123 -14.41 1.65 -20.59
CA ARG A 123 -14.45 2.74 -21.58
C ARG A 123 -14.33 4.08 -20.85
N PRO A 124 -13.53 5.03 -21.37
CA PRO A 124 -13.54 6.40 -20.86
C PRO A 124 -14.96 6.96 -20.88
N CYS A 125 -15.39 7.54 -19.77
CA CYS A 125 -16.68 8.21 -19.70
C CYS A 125 -16.56 9.63 -20.27
N GLY A 126 -17.32 9.94 -21.32
CA GLY A 126 -17.32 11.28 -21.95
C GLY A 126 -17.92 12.39 -21.09
N ARG A 127 -18.56 12.04 -19.95
CA ARG A 127 -19.19 12.97 -19.01
C ARG A 127 -18.50 13.08 -17.66
N ARG A 128 -17.64 12.12 -17.31
CA ARG A 128 -17.03 12.08 -15.98
C ARG A 128 -15.53 12.34 -16.10
N ALA A 129 -15.05 13.35 -15.40
CA ALA A 129 -13.63 13.69 -15.38
C ALA A 129 -13.02 13.37 -14.01
N LEU A 130 -11.86 12.75 -14.02
CA LEU A 130 -10.99 12.59 -12.86
C LEU A 130 -10.02 13.76 -12.78
N VAL A 131 -10.14 14.54 -11.71
CA VAL A 131 -9.23 15.63 -11.34
C VAL A 131 -8.24 15.11 -10.29
N SER A 132 -6.94 15.21 -10.54
CA SER A 132 -5.89 14.69 -9.65
C SER A 132 -4.74 15.69 -9.48
N GLY A 133 -3.88 15.45 -8.48
CA GLY A 133 -2.73 16.31 -8.17
C GLY A 133 -2.96 17.28 -7.01
N MET A 134 -4.00 17.08 -6.20
CA MET A 134 -4.26 17.93 -5.04
C MET A 134 -3.24 17.64 -3.92
N PRO A 135 -2.51 18.67 -3.43
CA PRO A 135 -1.52 18.48 -2.38
C PRO A 135 -2.20 18.21 -1.03
N PRO A 136 -1.54 17.46 -0.14
CA PRO A 136 -2.01 17.32 1.23
C PRO A 136 -1.93 18.66 1.96
N GLY A 137 -2.80 18.84 2.97
CA GLY A 137 -2.71 19.99 3.86
C GLY A 137 -3.12 21.33 3.24
N LEU A 138 -4.08 21.33 2.30
CA LEU A 138 -4.65 22.56 1.73
C LEU A 138 -5.43 23.43 2.73
N GLY A 139 -5.75 22.91 3.92
CA GLY A 139 -6.55 23.62 4.93
C GLY A 139 -7.99 23.87 4.49
N LEU A 140 -8.49 23.12 3.50
CA LEU A 140 -9.86 23.16 3.02
C LEU A 140 -10.60 21.90 3.49
N SER A 141 -11.87 22.04 3.88
CA SER A 141 -12.74 20.89 4.08
C SER A 141 -13.04 20.18 2.75
N ALA A 142 -13.56 18.95 2.81
CA ALA A 142 -13.95 18.20 1.62
C ALA A 142 -14.95 18.98 0.76
N ASP A 143 -15.97 19.56 1.37
CA ASP A 143 -17.00 20.33 0.65
C ASP A 143 -16.43 21.61 0.04
N GLN A 144 -15.60 22.35 0.77
CA GLN A 144 -14.95 23.57 0.25
C GLN A 144 -14.04 23.28 -0.94
N LEU A 145 -13.37 22.13 -0.94
CA LEU A 145 -12.55 21.71 -2.05
C LEU A 145 -13.41 21.39 -3.27
N LEU A 146 -14.48 20.61 -3.10
CA LEU A 146 -15.41 20.26 -4.16
C LEU A 146 -16.10 21.49 -4.74
N ASP A 147 -16.54 22.44 -3.90
CA ASP A 147 -17.11 23.72 -4.32
C ASP A 147 -16.15 24.51 -5.22
N LYS A 148 -14.87 24.57 -4.85
CA LYS A 148 -13.87 25.29 -5.65
C LYS A 148 -13.60 24.61 -6.99
N LEU A 149 -13.57 23.28 -7.00
CA LEU A 149 -13.39 22.52 -8.24
C LEU A 149 -14.60 22.71 -9.16
N GLU A 150 -15.81 22.60 -8.63
CA GLU A 150 -17.04 22.84 -9.37
C GLU A 150 -17.08 24.26 -9.95
N LEU A 151 -16.88 25.29 -9.13
CA LEU A 151 -16.83 26.68 -9.58
C LEU A 151 -15.73 26.94 -10.61
N PHE A 152 -14.65 26.16 -10.59
CA PHE A 152 -13.58 26.28 -11.55
C PHE A 152 -13.94 25.65 -12.90
N PHE A 153 -14.48 24.43 -12.87
CA PHE A 153 -14.78 23.60 -14.03
C PHE A 153 -16.20 23.79 -14.59
N CYS A 154 -17.07 24.55 -13.93
CA CYS A 154 -18.35 24.98 -14.50
C CYS A 154 -18.21 26.03 -15.60
N LYS A 155 -17.06 26.70 -15.68
CA LYS A 155 -16.84 27.81 -16.61
C LYS A 155 -16.57 27.29 -18.03
N ALA A 156 -17.50 27.57 -18.94
CA ALA A 156 -17.34 27.28 -20.38
C ALA A 156 -16.08 27.94 -20.98
N SER A 157 -15.66 29.11 -20.49
CA SER A 157 -14.42 29.77 -20.93
C SER A 157 -13.14 28.97 -20.66
N ARG A 158 -13.22 27.94 -19.82
CA ARG A 158 -12.12 27.02 -19.51
C ARG A 158 -12.31 25.64 -20.17
N GLY A 159 -13.25 25.54 -21.11
CA GLY A 159 -13.65 24.27 -21.73
C GLY A 159 -14.56 23.40 -20.86
N GLY A 160 -14.97 23.91 -19.69
CA GLY A 160 -15.82 23.24 -18.71
C GLY A 160 -17.31 23.20 -19.10
N GLY A 161 -18.17 22.87 -18.14
CA GLY A 161 -19.61 22.75 -18.31
C GLY A 161 -20.32 22.50 -16.97
N GLU A 162 -21.65 22.51 -16.97
CA GLU A 162 -22.44 22.29 -15.75
C GLU A 162 -22.08 20.95 -15.10
N VAL A 163 -21.79 20.99 -13.78
CA VAL A 163 -21.43 19.82 -12.98
C VAL A 163 -22.69 19.33 -12.27
N THR A 164 -23.03 18.06 -12.44
CA THR A 164 -24.23 17.43 -11.88
C THR A 164 -23.94 16.63 -10.61
N ALA A 165 -22.74 16.06 -10.51
CA ALA A 165 -22.29 15.34 -9.32
C ALA A 165 -20.79 15.50 -9.13
N ARG A 166 -20.35 15.32 -7.88
CA ARG A 166 -18.96 15.47 -7.47
C ARG A 166 -18.63 14.52 -6.32
N GLU A 167 -17.51 13.83 -6.43
CA GLU A 167 -17.06 12.86 -5.43
C GLU A 167 -15.58 13.08 -5.11
N LEU A 168 -15.24 13.06 -3.82
CA LEU A 168 -13.84 13.16 -3.38
C LEU A 168 -13.23 11.77 -3.18
N LEU A 169 -12.07 11.53 -3.79
CA LEU A 169 -11.34 10.28 -3.73
C LEU A 169 -10.02 10.43 -2.98
N LEU A 170 -9.49 9.29 -2.51
CA LEU A 170 -8.15 9.18 -1.91
C LEU A 170 -7.89 10.15 -0.73
N GLY A 171 -8.91 10.41 0.09
CA GLY A 171 -8.80 11.31 1.23
C GLY A 171 -8.49 12.76 0.84
N GLY A 172 -9.02 13.22 -0.31
CA GLY A 172 -8.88 14.60 -0.78
C GLY A 172 -7.77 14.85 -1.78
N ARG A 173 -7.21 13.79 -2.39
CA ARG A 173 -6.12 13.91 -3.37
C ARG A 173 -6.57 13.83 -4.82
N ALA A 174 -7.76 13.29 -5.06
CA ALA A 174 -8.43 13.27 -6.35
C ALA A 174 -9.92 13.56 -6.18
N ALA A 175 -10.58 14.00 -7.24
CA ALA A 175 -12.02 14.19 -7.28
C ALA A 175 -12.56 13.73 -8.64
N VAL A 176 -13.77 13.19 -8.65
CA VAL A 176 -14.53 12.92 -9.87
C VAL A 176 -15.59 13.99 -10.01
N LEU A 177 -15.68 14.60 -11.18
CA LEU A 177 -16.71 15.56 -11.55
C LEU A 177 -17.54 14.98 -12.70
N ASP A 178 -18.84 14.93 -12.51
CA ASP A 178 -19.81 14.52 -13.53
C ASP A 178 -20.39 15.76 -14.18
N PHE A 179 -20.37 15.81 -15.50
CA PHE A 179 -20.86 16.92 -16.31
C PHE A 179 -22.20 16.58 -16.96
N ALA A 180 -23.07 17.57 -17.08
CA ALA A 180 -24.37 17.42 -17.74
C ALA A 180 -24.22 17.13 -19.25
N GLU A 181 -23.25 17.79 -19.88
CA GLU A 181 -23.01 17.74 -21.31
C GLU A 181 -21.91 16.74 -21.70
N ASP A 182 -22.15 15.99 -22.78
CA ASP A 182 -21.13 15.18 -23.43
C ASP A 182 -20.06 16.06 -24.11
N GLY A 183 -18.82 15.57 -24.15
CA GLY A 183 -17.70 16.24 -24.82
C GLY A 183 -17.02 17.33 -23.98
N VAL A 184 -17.56 17.70 -22.81
CA VAL A 184 -16.85 18.55 -21.83
C VAL A 184 -15.53 17.90 -21.43
N VAL A 185 -15.57 16.60 -21.12
CA VAL A 185 -14.38 15.84 -20.70
C VAL A 185 -13.32 15.82 -21.80
N ASP A 186 -13.70 15.68 -23.06
CA ASP A 186 -12.75 15.70 -24.18
C ASP A 186 -12.07 17.05 -24.33
N ARG A 187 -12.81 18.15 -24.15
CA ARG A 187 -12.24 19.51 -24.14
C ARG A 187 -11.26 19.69 -23.00
N LEU A 188 -11.67 19.30 -21.79
CA LEU A 188 -10.81 19.39 -20.60
C LEU A 188 -9.56 18.51 -20.75
N TYR A 189 -9.69 17.31 -21.30
CA TYR A 189 -8.59 16.38 -21.51
C TYR A 189 -7.57 16.86 -22.54
N ARG A 190 -8.00 17.54 -23.61
CA ARG A 190 -7.09 18.17 -24.59
C ARG A 190 -6.15 19.16 -23.92
N VAL A 191 -6.69 19.98 -23.01
CA VAL A 191 -5.90 20.91 -22.19
C VAL A 191 -5.03 20.13 -21.20
N GLY A 192 -5.62 19.15 -20.51
CA GLY A 192 -4.95 18.20 -19.62
C GLY A 192 -4.54 18.78 -18.27
N TRP A 193 -3.97 19.98 -18.23
CA TRP A 193 -3.42 20.61 -17.01
C TRP A 193 -4.04 21.97 -16.75
N PHE A 194 -4.47 22.19 -15.50
CA PHE A 194 -5.16 23.41 -15.10
C PHE A 194 -4.52 24.00 -13.84
N GLN A 195 -4.26 25.31 -13.87
CA GLN A 195 -3.88 26.05 -12.68
C GLN A 195 -5.15 26.48 -11.93
N VAL A 196 -5.42 25.82 -10.81
CA VAL A 196 -6.62 26.01 -10.02
C VAL A 196 -6.30 26.72 -8.71
N PRO A 197 -6.90 27.88 -8.43
CA PRO A 197 -6.76 28.56 -7.14
C PRO A 197 -7.55 27.81 -6.06
N LEU A 198 -6.83 27.09 -5.19
CA LEU A 198 -7.36 26.34 -4.06
C LEU A 198 -6.94 27.02 -2.75
N GLY A 199 -7.82 27.91 -2.26
CA GLY A 199 -7.54 28.67 -1.04
C GLY A 199 -6.55 29.81 -1.32
N LYS A 200 -5.43 29.84 -0.60
CA LYS A 200 -4.36 30.83 -0.77
C LYS A 200 -3.30 30.42 -1.79
N ARG A 201 -3.44 29.23 -2.40
CA ARG A 201 -2.45 28.65 -3.30
C ARG A 201 -3.07 28.35 -4.66
N THR A 202 -2.28 28.53 -5.71
CA THR A 202 -2.60 28.00 -7.03
C THR A 202 -1.90 26.67 -7.20
N VAL A 203 -2.65 25.64 -7.58
CA VAL A 203 -2.17 24.27 -7.73
C VAL A 203 -2.39 23.83 -9.17
N THR A 204 -1.41 23.14 -9.73
CA THR A 204 -1.54 22.49 -11.04
C THR A 204 -2.26 21.15 -10.88
N LEU A 205 -3.46 21.04 -11.45
CA LEU A 205 -4.27 19.82 -11.42
C LEU A 205 -4.32 19.17 -12.79
N ALA A 206 -4.28 17.84 -12.82
CA ALA A 206 -4.47 17.03 -14.03
C ALA A 206 -5.94 16.67 -14.18
N VAL A 207 -6.47 16.79 -15.40
CA VAL A 207 -7.82 16.32 -15.75
C VAL A 207 -7.72 15.22 -16.78
N THR A 208 -8.34 14.08 -16.46
CA THR A 208 -8.39 12.90 -17.33
C THR A 208 -9.81 12.35 -17.39
N PRO A 209 -10.21 11.65 -18.46
CA PRO A 209 -11.48 10.94 -18.48
C PRO A 209 -11.53 9.92 -17.34
N HIS A 210 -12.63 9.90 -16.61
CA HIS A 210 -12.88 8.87 -15.62
C HIS A 210 -13.16 7.55 -16.34
N VAL A 211 -12.32 6.55 -16.08
CA VAL A 211 -12.50 5.19 -16.59
C VAL A 211 -13.16 4.36 -15.50
N SER A 212 -14.44 4.05 -15.69
CA SER A 212 -15.13 3.05 -14.89
C SER A 212 -14.98 1.71 -15.59
N GLY A 213 -14.40 0.73 -14.91
CA GLY A 213 -14.16 -0.57 -15.50
C GLY A 213 -14.00 -1.66 -14.45
N GLU A 214 -14.10 -2.89 -14.91
CA GLU A 214 -13.77 -4.04 -14.07
C GLU A 214 -12.26 -4.30 -14.13
N VAL A 215 -11.68 -4.49 -12.95
CA VAL A 215 -10.32 -5.02 -12.82
C VAL A 215 -10.42 -6.53 -12.98
N SER A 216 -9.89 -7.05 -14.07
CA SER A 216 -9.78 -8.48 -14.33
C SER A 216 -8.31 -8.92 -14.33
N ASN A 217 -8.07 -10.22 -14.21
CA ASN A 217 -6.72 -10.80 -14.24
C ASN A 217 -5.73 -10.11 -13.28
N LEU A 218 -6.20 -9.78 -12.07
CA LEU A 218 -5.35 -9.23 -11.03
C LEU A 218 -4.35 -10.30 -10.57
N GLU A 219 -3.10 -10.11 -10.94
CA GLU A 219 -1.98 -10.91 -10.50
C GLU A 219 -1.42 -10.30 -9.22
N LEU A 220 -1.59 -11.01 -8.12
CA LEU A 220 -1.00 -10.65 -6.84
C LEU A 220 0.36 -11.32 -6.71
N GLY A 221 1.37 -10.52 -6.36
CA GLY A 221 2.69 -11.01 -6.02
C GLY A 221 3.21 -10.37 -4.76
N HIS A 222 4.53 -10.49 -4.57
CA HIS A 222 5.22 -9.93 -3.43
C HIS A 222 6.34 -9.02 -3.93
N LEU A 223 6.30 -7.76 -3.49
CA LEU A 223 7.45 -6.87 -3.62
C LEU A 223 8.32 -7.07 -2.38
N GLN A 224 9.58 -7.42 -2.60
CA GLN A 224 10.55 -7.42 -1.52
C GLN A 224 10.91 -5.96 -1.19
N ALA A 225 10.86 -5.59 0.08
CA ALA A 225 11.44 -4.33 0.55
C ALA A 225 12.91 -4.61 0.91
N PRO A 226 13.87 -4.35 0.00
CA PRO A 226 15.24 -4.86 0.13
C PRO A 226 15.99 -4.24 1.32
N ARG A 227 15.51 -3.10 1.84
CA ARG A 227 16.10 -2.36 2.96
C ARG A 227 15.34 -2.52 4.28
N THR A 228 14.25 -3.29 4.30
CA THR A 228 13.38 -3.41 5.50
C THR A 228 13.29 -4.84 6.01
N VAL A 229 13.47 -5.00 7.33
CA VAL A 229 13.34 -6.27 8.05
C VAL A 229 12.15 -6.22 9.00
N LEU A 230 11.37 -7.29 9.01
CA LEU A 230 10.32 -7.53 10.00
C LEU A 230 10.89 -8.33 11.17
N LEU A 231 10.80 -7.74 12.35
CA LEU A 231 11.07 -8.36 13.64
C LEU A 231 9.75 -8.80 14.27
N SER A 232 9.71 -10.03 14.75
CA SER A 232 8.53 -10.64 15.37
C SER A 232 8.87 -11.22 16.74
N GLY A 233 7.91 -11.24 17.65
CA GLY A 233 8.11 -11.76 19.01
C GLY A 233 8.75 -10.75 19.96
N VAL A 234 8.64 -9.45 19.67
CA VAL A 234 9.08 -8.39 20.57
C VAL A 234 8.17 -8.39 21.79
N ALA A 235 8.72 -8.75 22.96
CA ALA A 235 7.98 -8.76 24.21
C ALA A 235 7.93 -7.37 24.85
N ASP A 236 6.85 -7.10 25.57
CA ASP A 236 6.64 -5.83 26.28
C ASP A 236 7.34 -5.86 27.64
N VAL A 237 8.65 -5.63 27.64
CA VAL A 237 9.49 -5.72 28.84
C VAL A 237 9.82 -4.36 29.46
N MET A 238 9.59 -3.27 28.73
CA MET A 238 9.89 -1.91 29.15
C MET A 238 9.05 -0.91 28.36
N GLU A 239 9.20 0.38 28.65
CA GLU A 239 8.50 1.45 27.94
C GLU A 239 8.78 1.41 26.43
N GLU A 240 7.75 1.71 25.63
CA GLU A 240 7.76 1.63 24.16
C GLU A 240 8.90 2.46 23.52
N SER A 241 9.14 3.68 24.04
CA SER A 241 10.19 4.57 23.54
C SER A 241 11.58 3.99 23.83
N THR A 242 11.83 3.56 25.05
CA THR A 242 13.08 2.93 25.48
C THR A 242 13.34 1.63 24.71
N LEU A 243 12.34 0.78 24.54
CA LEU A 243 12.49 -0.48 23.80
C LEU A 243 12.83 -0.22 22.34
N ARG A 244 12.19 0.78 21.72
CA ARG A 244 12.49 1.20 20.35
C ARG A 244 13.95 1.62 20.22
N ASP A 245 14.45 2.45 21.14
CA ASP A 245 15.81 2.97 21.10
C ASP A 245 16.85 1.84 21.36
N VAL A 246 16.54 0.89 22.25
CA VAL A 246 17.37 -0.30 22.49
C VAL A 246 17.46 -1.19 21.24
N LEU A 247 16.33 -1.42 20.56
CA LEU A 247 16.30 -2.17 19.30
C LEU A 247 17.09 -1.46 18.22
N GLU A 248 16.93 -0.14 18.08
CA GLU A 248 17.65 0.66 17.11
C GLU A 248 19.17 0.57 17.33
N LEU A 249 19.64 0.80 18.55
CA LEU A 249 21.05 0.66 18.91
C LEU A 249 21.59 -0.77 18.72
N HIS A 250 20.75 -1.79 18.93
CA HIS A 250 21.14 -3.18 18.67
C HIS A 250 21.35 -3.43 17.17
N PHE A 251 20.41 -2.99 16.33
CA PHE A 251 20.48 -3.21 14.88
C PHE A 251 21.35 -2.20 14.13
N GLN A 252 21.85 -1.16 14.79
CA GLN A 252 22.95 -0.34 14.26
C GLN A 252 24.31 -1.06 14.30
N ARG A 253 24.46 -2.11 15.12
CA ARG A 253 25.73 -2.82 15.28
C ARG A 253 25.97 -3.82 14.13
N PRO A 254 27.07 -3.69 13.36
CA PRO A 254 27.39 -4.65 12.29
C PRO A 254 27.61 -6.08 12.81
N SER A 255 28.08 -6.23 14.05
CA SER A 255 28.26 -7.54 14.71
C SER A 255 26.95 -8.32 14.88
N CYS A 256 25.81 -7.63 14.87
CA CYS A 256 24.47 -8.21 14.95
C CYS A 256 23.84 -8.40 13.55
N GLY A 257 24.62 -8.28 12.48
CA GLY A 257 24.12 -8.33 11.09
C GLY A 257 23.32 -7.09 10.67
N GLY A 258 23.42 -6.03 11.47
CA GLY A 258 22.78 -4.73 11.30
C GLY A 258 23.54 -3.77 10.38
N GLY A 259 23.14 -2.50 10.39
CA GLY A 259 23.71 -1.42 9.58
C GLY A 259 23.10 -0.07 9.98
N GLU A 260 23.37 0.99 9.23
CA GLU A 260 22.78 2.30 9.51
C GLU A 260 21.25 2.24 9.39
N VAL A 261 20.57 2.57 10.49
CA VAL A 261 19.10 2.50 10.59
C VAL A 261 18.52 3.85 10.16
N GLU A 262 17.71 3.83 9.10
CA GLU A 262 16.97 5.00 8.61
C GLU A 262 15.70 5.23 9.45
N ALA A 263 15.01 4.14 9.81
CA ALA A 263 13.78 4.21 10.58
C ALA A 263 13.47 2.90 11.33
N LEU A 264 12.90 3.03 12.53
CA LEU A 264 12.37 1.90 13.30
C LEU A 264 10.94 2.17 13.75
N VAL A 265 10.03 1.26 13.41
CA VAL A 265 8.61 1.31 13.82
C VAL A 265 8.29 0.09 14.66
N TYR A 266 7.96 0.29 15.93
CA TYR A 266 7.55 -0.76 16.85
C TYR A 266 6.03 -0.68 17.13
N VAL A 267 5.39 -1.84 17.26
CA VAL A 267 3.99 -1.97 17.69
C VAL A 267 3.94 -2.86 18.90
N ALA A 268 3.59 -2.30 20.06
CA ALA A 268 3.48 -3.04 21.31
C ALA A 268 2.44 -4.18 21.25
N PRO A 269 2.62 -5.28 22.01
CA PRO A 269 1.60 -6.32 22.17
C PRO A 269 0.23 -5.74 22.53
N GLY A 270 -0.83 -6.34 21.99
CA GLY A 270 -2.21 -5.85 22.18
C GLY A 270 -2.59 -4.61 21.37
N ARG A 271 -1.64 -3.93 20.73
CA ARG A 271 -1.90 -2.83 19.78
C ARG A 271 -1.95 -3.31 18.33
N GLN A 272 -2.58 -2.50 17.49
CA GLN A 272 -2.55 -2.65 16.04
C GLN A 272 -1.87 -1.42 15.43
N GLY A 273 -0.93 -1.65 14.52
CA GLY A 273 -0.25 -0.58 13.79
C GLY A 273 -0.34 -0.79 12.29
N TYR A 274 0.03 0.24 11.54
CA TYR A 274 0.15 0.17 10.09
C TYR A 274 1.46 0.82 9.65
N ALA A 275 2.16 0.18 8.73
CA ALA A 275 3.29 0.77 8.04
C ALA A 275 2.86 1.20 6.62
N LEU A 276 3.34 2.38 6.21
CA LEU A 276 3.10 2.94 4.88
C LEU A 276 4.38 2.83 4.06
N PHE A 277 4.31 2.11 2.95
CA PHE A 277 5.42 1.96 2.01
C PHE A 277 5.10 2.67 0.72
N THR A 278 6.12 3.33 0.18
CA THR A 278 6.08 3.90 -1.17
C THR A 278 7.21 3.23 -1.94
N PRO A 279 6.93 2.20 -2.75
CA PRO A 279 7.97 1.57 -3.55
C PRO A 279 8.50 2.59 -4.56
N GLU A 280 9.81 2.66 -4.66
CA GLU A 280 10.48 3.34 -5.77
C GLU A 280 10.29 2.45 -7.01
N ILE A 281 9.38 2.86 -7.88
CA ILE A 281 9.18 2.22 -9.19
C ILE A 281 10.22 2.88 -10.11
N HIS A 282 11.31 2.17 -10.38
CA HIS A 282 12.29 2.55 -11.41
C HIS A 282 11.79 2.17 -12.81
#